data_AF-A0A1V6EA53-F1
#
_entry.id   AF-A0A1V6EA53-F1
#
_cell.length_a   1.000
_cell.length_b   1.000
_cell.length_c   1.000
_cell.angle_alpha   90.00
_cell.angle_beta   90.00
_cell.angle_gamma   90.00
#
_symmetry.space_group_name_H-M   'P 1'
#
loop_
_entity.id
_entity.type
_entity.pdbx_description
1 polymer ?
#
loop_
_entity_poly.entity_id
_entity_poly.type
_entity_poly.pdbx_seq_one_letter_code
_entity_poly.pdbx_strand_id
1 'polypeptide(L)'
;MMSMLFDYMVSDVFVRSKGRIHFPGRFIEGYAYLQNRAYGHKAGNWYGLNNVYLWMPKGILACDNVELNYLTARSGDKLLIAFTNQSKEEVAATVDLNRTLIGNLDGKTKQATVRRENQGQESFLVNDGSFRVSVKAQGITAVEIEDVEIVPVFQSRILARTNVPGWSPDYLEVPFGGARAMILPGVEHDRVYLYLQSDDAEFRAITLHYEQSGSWNTIYDDVFPYEFTVPLDSASAKFQFYFEGLSVDGKSMRSKEGVLHRAKN
;
A
#
# COMPACT_ATOMS: atom_id res chain seq x y z
N MET A 1 3.62 2.33 -13.02
CA MET A 1 2.39 2.61 -13.80
C MET A 1 1.12 2.56 -12.94
N MET A 2 0.92 1.53 -12.10
CA MET A 2 -0.28 1.45 -11.23
C MET A 2 -0.46 2.66 -10.29
N SER A 3 0.62 3.24 -9.77
CA SER A 3 0.56 4.44 -8.94
C SER A 3 -0.04 5.65 -9.66
N MET A 4 0.23 5.81 -10.96
CA MET A 4 -0.29 6.92 -11.77
C MET A 4 -1.79 6.79 -12.02
N LEU A 5 -2.24 5.58 -12.36
CA LEU A 5 -3.66 5.30 -12.55
C LEU A 5 -4.42 5.55 -11.24
N PHE A 6 -3.88 5.08 -10.12
CA PHE A 6 -4.50 5.29 -8.82
C PHE A 6 -4.55 6.77 -8.44
N ASP A 7 -3.48 7.53 -8.71
CA ASP A 7 -3.47 8.99 -8.49
C ASP A 7 -4.50 9.71 -9.36
N TYR A 8 -4.61 9.34 -10.64
CA TYR A 8 -5.66 9.85 -11.51
C TYR A 8 -7.06 9.56 -10.93
N MET A 9 -7.34 8.33 -10.49
CA MET A 9 -8.66 7.98 -9.94
C MET A 9 -9.01 8.77 -8.66
N VAL A 10 -8.05 8.92 -7.74
CA VAL A 10 -8.25 9.71 -6.52
C VAL A 10 -8.41 11.20 -6.86
N SER A 11 -7.62 11.71 -7.80
CA SER A 11 -7.67 13.11 -8.25
C SER A 11 -8.96 13.44 -8.99
N ASP A 12 -9.43 12.56 -9.87
CA ASP A 12 -10.69 12.72 -10.61
C ASP A 12 -11.89 12.79 -9.65
N VAL A 13 -11.93 11.90 -8.66
CA VAL A 13 -12.94 11.93 -7.60
C VAL A 13 -12.82 13.18 -6.72
N PHE A 14 -11.60 13.61 -6.37
CA PHE A 14 -11.38 14.84 -5.61
C PHE A 14 -11.92 16.07 -6.36
N VAL A 15 -11.58 16.23 -7.64
CA VAL A 15 -12.02 17.35 -8.48
C VAL A 15 -13.53 17.33 -8.67
N ARG A 16 -14.11 16.18 -9.08
CA ARG A 16 -15.55 16.06 -9.34
C ARG A 16 -16.38 16.18 -8.08
N SER A 17 -15.85 15.77 -6.92
CA SER A 17 -16.51 15.97 -5.64
C SER A 17 -16.41 17.41 -5.09
N LYS A 18 -15.65 18.28 -5.76
CA LYS A 18 -15.27 19.62 -5.29
C LYS A 18 -14.58 19.58 -3.92
N GLY A 19 -13.69 18.61 -3.73
CA GLY A 19 -12.93 18.39 -2.50
C GLY A 19 -13.72 17.77 -1.34
N ARG A 20 -14.98 17.39 -1.55
CA ARG A 20 -15.80 16.73 -0.50
C ARG A 20 -15.41 15.29 -0.26
N ILE A 21 -14.82 14.62 -1.25
CA ILE A 21 -14.09 13.37 -1.06
C ILE A 21 -12.60 13.71 -1.17
N HIS A 22 -11.85 13.50 -0.11
CA HIS A 22 -10.45 13.90 -0.04
C HIS A 22 -9.61 12.89 0.74
N PHE A 23 -8.53 12.44 0.12
CA PHE A 23 -7.54 11.55 0.73
C PHE A 23 -6.17 12.20 0.71
N PRO A 24 -5.44 12.24 1.85
CA PRO A 24 -4.09 12.77 1.88
C PRO A 24 -3.14 11.96 0.97
N GLY A 25 -2.50 12.67 0.04
CA GLY A 25 -1.44 12.13 -0.82
C GLY A 25 -0.05 12.59 -0.35
N ARG A 26 0.96 11.76 -0.55
CA ARG A 26 2.38 12.15 -0.47
C ARG A 26 2.97 12.20 -1.86
N PHE A 27 3.75 13.22 -2.15
CA PHE A 27 4.50 13.30 -3.39
C PHE A 27 5.40 12.06 -3.55
N ILE A 28 5.35 11.46 -4.74
CA ILE A 28 6.29 10.45 -5.20
C ILE A 28 6.74 10.82 -6.61
N GLU A 29 8.02 10.63 -6.87
CA GLU A 29 8.59 10.79 -8.20
C GLU A 29 8.54 9.45 -8.94
N GLY A 30 7.85 9.43 -10.08
CA GLY A 30 7.96 8.39 -11.09
C GLY A 30 9.00 8.80 -12.13
N TYR A 31 9.56 7.81 -12.82
CA TYR A 31 10.64 7.93 -13.81
C TYR A 31 10.64 9.26 -14.61
N ALA A 32 11.81 9.90 -14.65
CA ALA A 32 12.14 11.15 -15.35
C ALA A 32 11.34 12.41 -14.93
N TYR A 33 10.03 12.44 -15.15
CA TYR A 33 9.19 13.65 -14.97
C TYR A 33 7.77 13.35 -14.45
N LEU A 34 7.46 12.09 -14.11
CA LEU A 34 6.11 11.68 -13.75
C LEU A 34 5.87 11.89 -12.25
N GLN A 35 5.47 13.11 -11.90
CA GLN A 35 5.09 13.46 -10.53
C GLN A 35 3.71 12.87 -10.21
N ASN A 36 3.64 12.07 -9.14
CA ASN A 36 2.40 11.44 -8.69
C ASN A 36 2.25 11.56 -7.18
N ARG A 37 1.12 11.10 -6.67
CA ARG A 37 0.87 10.97 -5.24
C ARG A 37 0.68 9.51 -4.83
N ALA A 38 1.33 9.14 -3.73
CA ALA A 38 1.06 7.91 -3.00
C ALA A 38 -0.02 8.16 -1.95
N TYR A 39 -1.03 7.29 -1.91
CA TYR A 39 -2.17 7.38 -1.01
C TYR A 39 -2.28 6.14 -0.11
N GLY A 40 -3.19 6.17 0.86
CA GLY A 40 -3.47 5.03 1.75
C GLY A 40 -2.67 5.03 3.07
N HIS A 41 -1.69 5.92 3.21
CA HIS A 41 -0.88 6.07 4.43
C HIS A 41 -1.63 6.77 5.60
N LYS A 42 -2.74 7.44 5.32
CA LYS A 42 -3.58 8.17 6.29
C LYS A 42 -5.05 8.07 5.92
N ALA A 43 -5.90 8.26 6.92
CA ALA A 43 -7.33 8.43 6.71
C ALA A 43 -7.63 9.74 5.94
N GLY A 44 -8.70 9.72 5.17
CA GLY A 44 -9.30 10.85 4.49
C GLY A 44 -10.70 11.21 5.02
N ASN A 45 -11.40 12.00 4.22
CA ASN A 45 -12.77 12.45 4.46
C ASN A 45 -13.67 12.11 3.26
N TRP A 46 -14.94 11.82 3.56
CA TRP A 46 -15.97 11.51 2.56
C TRP A 46 -17.28 12.22 2.90
N TYR A 47 -17.57 13.34 2.23
CA TYR A 47 -18.76 14.18 2.47
C TYR A 47 -19.00 14.49 3.96
N GLY A 48 -17.93 14.80 4.70
CA GLY A 48 -18.00 15.09 6.14
C GLY A 48 -17.74 13.88 7.05
N LEU A 49 -17.81 12.65 6.53
CA LEU A 49 -17.39 11.46 7.25
C LEU A 49 -15.86 11.42 7.37
N ASN A 50 -15.35 11.41 8.59
CA ASN A 50 -13.91 11.31 8.88
C ASN A 50 -13.48 9.85 9.07
N ASN A 51 -12.17 9.62 9.23
CA ASN A 51 -11.57 8.30 9.46
C ASN A 51 -11.88 7.30 8.33
N VAL A 52 -11.92 7.80 7.10
CA VAL A 52 -12.18 6.99 5.90
C VAL A 52 -10.88 6.49 5.30
N TYR A 53 -10.78 5.20 4.99
CA TYR A 53 -9.58 4.60 4.41
C TYR A 53 -9.85 4.11 3.00
N LEU A 54 -9.00 4.49 2.04
CA LEU A 54 -9.00 3.88 0.70
C LEU A 54 -8.88 2.37 0.83
N TRP A 55 -9.74 1.64 0.14
CA TRP A 55 -9.77 0.18 0.19
C TRP A 55 -10.30 -0.36 -1.13
N MET A 56 -9.36 -0.73 -2.02
CA MET A 56 -9.64 -1.15 -3.40
C MET A 56 -8.97 -2.51 -3.70
N PRO A 57 -9.33 -3.60 -3.00
CA PRO A 57 -8.86 -4.92 -3.37
C PRO A 57 -9.29 -5.27 -4.80
N LYS A 58 -8.48 -6.08 -5.48
CA LYS A 58 -8.79 -6.54 -6.83
C LYS A 58 -10.15 -7.24 -6.85
N GLY A 59 -11.01 -6.82 -7.77
CA GLY A 59 -12.33 -7.41 -7.95
C GLY A 59 -13.31 -7.10 -6.82
N ILE A 60 -13.18 -5.96 -6.13
CA ILE A 60 -14.14 -5.52 -5.11
C ILE A 60 -15.58 -5.42 -5.66
N LEU A 61 -15.71 -5.02 -6.93
CA LEU A 61 -16.97 -4.95 -7.65
C LEU A 61 -16.76 -5.28 -9.12
N ALA A 62 -17.85 -5.68 -9.79
CA ALA A 62 -17.99 -5.69 -11.22
C ALA A 62 -18.94 -4.56 -11.64
N CYS A 63 -18.65 -3.92 -12.77
CA CYS A 63 -19.48 -2.86 -13.37
C CYS A 63 -19.62 -3.19 -14.86
N ASP A 64 -20.85 -3.24 -15.36
CA ASP A 64 -21.16 -3.61 -16.76
C ASP A 64 -20.89 -2.49 -17.77
N ASN A 65 -20.33 -1.36 -17.34
CA ASN A 65 -20.01 -0.22 -18.20
C ASN A 65 -18.58 0.29 -17.99
N VAL A 66 -17.82 0.37 -19.09
CA VAL A 66 -16.39 0.74 -19.10
C VAL A 66 -16.14 2.24 -18.94
N GLU A 67 -17.16 3.07 -19.22
CA GLU A 67 -17.07 4.53 -19.13
C GLU A 67 -17.07 5.04 -17.69
N LEU A 68 -17.42 4.16 -16.73
CA LEU A 68 -17.42 4.47 -15.31
C LEU A 68 -16.12 4.02 -14.65
N ASN A 69 -15.37 4.98 -14.14
CA ASN A 69 -14.34 4.74 -13.15
C ASN A 69 -14.98 4.64 -11.76
N TYR A 70 -14.35 3.91 -10.83
CA TYR A 70 -14.81 3.84 -9.45
C TYR A 70 -13.67 3.93 -8.43
N LEU A 71 -13.88 4.65 -7.33
CA LEU A 71 -12.99 4.69 -6.18
C LEU A 71 -13.73 4.11 -4.97
N THR A 72 -13.14 3.13 -4.28
CA THR A 72 -13.74 2.56 -3.07
C THR A 72 -12.93 2.86 -1.82
N ALA A 73 -13.67 3.04 -0.72
CA ALA A 73 -13.13 3.30 0.60
C ALA A 73 -14.02 2.64 1.66
N ARG A 74 -13.52 2.58 2.89
CA ARG A 74 -14.24 2.03 4.04
C ARG A 74 -14.18 2.96 5.24
N SER A 75 -15.21 2.90 6.07
CA SER A 75 -15.22 3.52 7.40
C SER A 75 -16.09 2.69 8.32
N GLY A 76 -15.48 2.00 9.30
CA GLY A 76 -16.18 1.02 10.12
C GLY A 76 -16.83 -0.08 9.27
N ASP A 77 -18.15 -0.21 9.40
CA ASP A 77 -19.05 -1.12 8.70
C ASP A 77 -19.67 -0.52 7.42
N LYS A 78 -19.12 0.59 6.91
CA LYS A 78 -19.58 1.24 5.68
C LYS A 78 -18.62 0.99 4.52
N LEU A 79 -19.17 0.56 3.38
CA LEU A 79 -18.50 0.59 2.09
C LEU A 79 -18.90 1.88 1.35
N LEU A 80 -17.90 2.62 0.90
CA LEU A 80 -18.07 3.89 0.21
C LEU A 80 -17.55 3.72 -1.22
N ILE A 81 -18.35 4.12 -2.21
CA ILE A 81 -18.04 3.98 -3.63
C ILE A 81 -18.34 5.30 -4.33
N ALA A 82 -17.38 5.84 -5.06
CA ALA A 82 -17.58 7.01 -5.92
C ALA A 82 -17.39 6.58 -7.37
N PHE A 83 -18.42 6.76 -8.19
CA PHE A 83 -18.39 6.54 -9.62
C PHE A 83 -18.19 7.86 -10.35
N THR A 84 -17.27 7.88 -11.32
CA THR A 84 -17.05 9.04 -12.20
C THR A 84 -17.16 8.63 -13.65
N ASN A 85 -17.92 9.41 -14.42
CA ASN A 85 -18.23 9.09 -15.82
C ASN A 85 -17.25 9.80 -16.76
N GLN A 86 -16.59 9.06 -17.65
CA GLN A 86 -15.66 9.62 -18.64
C GLN A 86 -16.34 10.01 -19.95
N SER A 87 -17.58 9.55 -20.17
CA SER A 87 -18.39 9.90 -21.33
C SER A 87 -18.97 11.32 -21.23
N LYS A 88 -19.28 11.87 -22.42
CA LYS A 88 -20.04 13.13 -22.60
C LYS A 88 -21.56 12.93 -22.50
N GLU A 89 -22.01 11.70 -22.32
CA GLU A 89 -23.42 11.34 -22.13
C GLU A 89 -23.64 10.73 -20.75
N GLU A 90 -24.88 10.75 -20.26
CA GLU A 90 -25.24 10.02 -19.03
C GLU A 90 -25.09 8.51 -19.24
N VAL A 91 -24.49 7.86 -18.24
CA VAL A 91 -24.21 6.43 -18.25
C VAL A 91 -24.90 5.77 -17.07
N ALA A 92 -25.64 4.70 -17.35
CA ALA A 92 -26.18 3.81 -16.33
C ALA A 92 -25.49 2.45 -16.39
N ALA A 93 -25.24 1.86 -15.22
CA ALA A 93 -24.54 0.59 -15.09
C ALA A 93 -25.14 -0.26 -13.96
N THR A 94 -25.08 -1.57 -14.14
CA THR A 94 -25.31 -2.56 -13.08
C THR A 94 -23.99 -2.81 -12.37
N VAL A 95 -24.03 -2.79 -11.04
CA VAL A 95 -22.88 -2.99 -10.18
C VAL A 95 -23.15 -4.19 -9.28
N ASP A 96 -22.24 -5.15 -9.32
CA ASP A 96 -22.27 -6.34 -8.47
C ASP A 96 -21.06 -6.34 -7.52
N LEU A 97 -21.33 -6.32 -6.23
CA LEU A 97 -20.31 -6.36 -5.18
C LEU A 97 -19.80 -7.78 -4.97
N ASN A 98 -18.50 -7.90 -4.72
CA ASN A 98 -17.87 -9.17 -4.42
C ASN A 98 -18.17 -9.61 -2.99
N ARG A 99 -19.11 -10.56 -2.84
CA ARG A 99 -19.58 -11.10 -1.55
C ARG A 99 -18.51 -11.86 -0.77
N THR A 100 -17.43 -12.31 -1.42
CA THR A 100 -16.28 -12.94 -0.74
C THR A 100 -15.41 -11.89 -0.04
N LEU A 101 -15.37 -10.67 -0.56
CA LEU A 101 -14.60 -9.56 0.01
C LEU A 101 -15.45 -8.69 0.96
N ILE A 102 -16.75 -8.61 0.68
CA ILE A 102 -17.72 -7.80 1.41
C ILE A 102 -18.79 -8.75 1.96
N GLY A 103 -18.68 -9.09 3.23
CA GLY A 103 -19.62 -9.97 3.89
C GLY A 103 -20.94 -9.29 4.22
N ASN A 104 -21.86 -10.07 4.77
CA ASN A 104 -23.20 -9.63 5.16
C ASN A 104 -24.10 -9.16 3.98
N LEU A 105 -23.79 -9.51 2.73
CA LEU A 105 -24.59 -9.13 1.55
C LEU A 105 -25.61 -10.19 1.10
N ASP A 106 -25.30 -11.48 1.27
CA ASP A 106 -26.06 -12.57 0.65
C ASP A 106 -27.52 -12.64 1.13
N GLY A 107 -28.45 -12.58 0.17
CA GLY A 107 -29.89 -12.62 0.38
C GLY A 107 -30.45 -11.43 1.17
N LYS A 108 -29.67 -10.37 1.35
CA LYS A 108 -30.04 -9.20 2.17
C LYS A 108 -30.24 -7.95 1.32
N THR A 109 -31.18 -7.12 1.74
CA THR A 109 -31.30 -5.73 1.29
C THR A 109 -30.54 -4.83 2.26
N LYS A 110 -29.61 -4.04 1.73
CA LYS A 110 -28.84 -3.06 2.48
C LYS A 110 -29.35 -1.65 2.24
N GLN A 111 -29.42 -0.90 3.32
CA GLN A 111 -29.62 0.55 3.26
C GLN A 111 -28.34 1.19 2.72
N ALA A 112 -28.52 2.11 1.79
CA ALA A 112 -27.46 2.93 1.27
C ALA A 112 -27.93 4.38 1.13
N THR A 113 -26.98 5.30 1.11
CA THR A 113 -27.20 6.69 0.75
C THR A 113 -26.51 6.98 -0.57
N VAL A 114 -27.23 7.61 -1.50
CA VAL A 114 -26.65 8.07 -2.77
C VAL A 114 -26.59 9.60 -2.81
N ARG A 115 -25.51 10.14 -3.37
CA ARG A 115 -25.34 11.56 -3.69
C ARG A 115 -24.98 11.67 -5.16
N ARG A 116 -25.81 12.37 -5.93
CA ARG A 116 -25.61 12.62 -7.37
C ARG A 116 -25.15 14.05 -7.55
N GLU A 117 -24.08 14.28 -8.32
CA GLU A 117 -23.57 15.62 -8.61
C GLU A 117 -23.31 16.48 -7.37
N ASN A 118 -22.85 15.85 -6.28
CA ASN A 118 -22.63 16.47 -4.96
C ASN A 118 -23.88 17.11 -4.32
N GLN A 119 -25.07 16.73 -4.76
CA GLN A 119 -26.33 17.23 -4.21
C GLN A 119 -26.72 16.47 -2.94
N GLY A 120 -27.95 16.69 -2.47
CA GLY A 120 -28.51 16.09 -1.28
C GLY A 120 -28.40 14.56 -1.24
N GLN A 121 -28.60 14.04 -0.03
CA GLN A 121 -28.60 12.61 0.24
C GLN A 121 -29.96 12.02 -0.11
N GLU A 122 -29.96 10.94 -0.88
CA GLU A 122 -31.15 10.17 -1.22
C GLU A 122 -31.01 8.75 -0.66
N SER A 123 -32.10 8.20 -0.12
CA SER A 123 -32.15 6.79 0.28
C SER A 123 -32.02 5.91 -0.95
N PHE A 124 -31.23 4.85 -0.83
CA PHE A 124 -30.94 3.92 -1.90
C PHE A 124 -30.92 2.49 -1.33
N LEU A 125 -31.25 1.50 -2.15
CA LEU A 125 -31.26 0.10 -1.74
C LEU A 125 -30.27 -0.70 -2.58
N VAL A 126 -29.51 -1.55 -1.90
CA VAL A 126 -28.65 -2.55 -2.53
C VAL A 126 -29.21 -3.93 -2.20
N ASN A 127 -29.55 -4.70 -3.22
CA ASN A 127 -30.23 -5.98 -3.05
C ASN A 127 -29.27 -7.10 -3.41
N ASP A 128 -28.98 -7.98 -2.45
CA ASP A 128 -28.10 -9.13 -2.67
C ASP A 128 -26.75 -8.70 -3.28
N GLY A 129 -26.17 -7.61 -2.74
CA GLY A 129 -24.92 -7.04 -3.25
C GLY A 129 -24.98 -6.43 -4.66
N SER A 130 -26.16 -6.31 -5.27
CA SER A 130 -26.35 -5.76 -6.62
C SER A 130 -27.19 -4.49 -6.59
N PHE A 131 -26.83 -3.53 -7.45
CA PHE A 131 -27.59 -2.29 -7.62
C PHE A 131 -27.30 -1.62 -8.97
N ARG A 132 -28.19 -0.71 -9.38
CA ARG A 132 -28.01 0.09 -10.60
C ARG A 132 -27.61 1.52 -10.26
N VAL A 133 -26.52 1.99 -10.85
CA VAL A 133 -26.05 3.38 -10.73
C VAL A 133 -26.29 4.15 -12.03
N SER A 134 -26.59 5.43 -11.92
CA SER A 134 -26.59 6.37 -13.06
C SER A 134 -25.68 7.53 -12.72
N VAL A 135 -24.84 7.92 -13.67
CA VAL A 135 -23.84 8.98 -13.52
C VAL A 135 -23.95 9.89 -14.73
N LYS A 136 -24.23 11.18 -14.48
CA LYS A 136 -24.36 12.17 -15.56
C LYS A 136 -23.08 12.26 -16.39
N ALA A 137 -23.22 12.81 -17.60
CA ALA A 137 -22.11 13.16 -18.47
C ALA A 137 -21.02 13.89 -17.68
N GLN A 138 -19.80 13.35 -17.70
CA GLN A 138 -18.65 13.92 -16.98
C GLN A 138 -18.93 14.21 -15.48
N GLY A 139 -19.87 13.47 -14.89
CA GLY A 139 -20.37 13.67 -13.53
C GLY A 139 -19.77 12.74 -12.48
N ILE A 140 -20.38 12.75 -11.30
CA ILE A 140 -20.05 11.90 -10.15
C ILE A 140 -21.32 11.45 -9.41
N THR A 141 -21.34 10.16 -9.04
CA THR A 141 -22.33 9.61 -8.12
C THR A 141 -21.60 8.85 -7.01
N ALA A 142 -21.87 9.20 -5.76
CA ALA A 142 -21.32 8.50 -4.60
C ALA A 142 -22.40 7.66 -3.91
N VAL A 143 -22.07 6.42 -3.55
CA VAL A 143 -22.92 5.46 -2.87
C VAL A 143 -22.23 5.06 -1.56
N GLU A 144 -22.96 5.14 -0.46
CA GLU A 144 -22.50 4.79 0.88
C GLU A 144 -23.40 3.66 1.40
N ILE A 145 -22.88 2.44 1.48
CA ILE A 145 -23.63 1.25 1.87
C ILE A 145 -23.31 0.95 3.33
N GLU A 146 -24.35 0.77 4.14
CA GLU A 146 -24.24 0.55 5.58
C GLU A 146 -24.35 -0.94 5.95
N ASP A 147 -23.93 -1.29 7.17
CA ASP A 147 -24.06 -2.64 7.73
C ASP A 147 -23.42 -3.71 6.83
N VAL A 148 -22.21 -3.46 6.33
CA VAL A 148 -21.41 -4.45 5.59
C VAL A 148 -20.25 -4.96 6.44
N GLU A 149 -19.83 -6.20 6.19
CA GLU A 149 -18.66 -6.76 6.83
C GLU A 149 -17.44 -6.61 5.92
N ILE A 150 -16.43 -5.85 6.36
CA ILE A 150 -15.21 -5.59 5.60
C ILE A 150 -14.01 -6.20 6.33
N VAL A 151 -13.33 -7.13 5.66
CA VAL A 151 -12.09 -7.75 6.17
C VAL A 151 -10.90 -7.24 5.37
N PRO A 152 -10.19 -6.19 5.83
CA PRO A 152 -9.16 -5.52 5.04
C PRO A 152 -7.83 -6.29 4.95
N VAL A 153 -7.84 -7.62 5.12
CA VAL A 153 -6.74 -8.62 5.11
C VAL A 153 -5.50 -8.21 5.92
N PHE A 154 -4.77 -7.18 5.50
CA PHE A 154 -3.55 -6.70 6.14
C PHE A 154 -3.58 -5.20 6.52
N GLN A 155 -4.48 -4.39 5.96
CA GLN A 155 -4.43 -2.93 6.11
C GLN A 155 -4.54 -2.50 7.58
N SER A 156 -5.39 -3.17 8.37
CA SER A 156 -5.53 -2.89 9.80
C SER A 156 -4.22 -3.11 10.56
N ARG A 157 -3.44 -4.14 10.19
CA ARG A 157 -2.13 -4.41 10.81
C ARG A 157 -1.16 -3.29 10.50
N ILE A 158 -1.07 -2.84 9.24
CA ILE A 158 -0.18 -1.73 8.84
C ILE A 158 -0.56 -0.44 9.59
N LEU A 159 -1.85 -0.08 9.60
CA LEU A 159 -2.31 1.18 10.20
C LEU A 159 -2.09 1.21 11.73
N ALA A 160 -2.13 0.06 12.39
CA ALA A 160 -1.83 -0.07 13.82
C ALA A 160 -0.34 0.10 14.15
N ARG A 161 0.58 0.00 13.18
CA ARG A 161 2.04 0.13 13.40
C ARG A 161 2.51 1.56 13.70
N THR A 162 1.62 2.54 13.69
CA THR A 162 1.93 3.97 13.94
C THR A 162 2.53 4.26 15.31
N ASN A 163 2.47 3.32 16.26
CA ASN A 163 3.02 3.45 17.62
C ASN A 163 4.29 2.60 17.87
N VAL A 164 4.89 2.01 16.84
CA VAL A 164 6.13 1.23 17.00
C VAL A 164 7.33 2.16 16.81
N PRO A 165 8.29 2.21 17.75
CA PRO A 165 9.52 2.97 17.54
C PRO A 165 10.20 2.52 16.26
N GLY A 166 10.48 3.47 15.37
CA GLY A 166 11.21 3.20 14.12
C GLY A 166 12.65 2.77 14.37
N TRP A 167 13.38 2.46 13.31
CA TRP A 167 14.82 2.23 13.39
C TRP A 167 15.58 3.54 13.20
N SER A 168 16.68 3.74 13.92
CA SER A 168 17.53 4.91 13.76
C SER A 168 18.98 4.60 14.19
N PRO A 169 19.98 4.69 13.28
CA PRO A 169 19.77 4.89 11.84
C PRO A 169 19.00 3.71 11.23
N ASP A 170 18.21 3.98 10.19
CA ASP A 170 17.51 2.97 9.36
C ASP A 170 18.23 2.71 8.04
N TYR A 171 19.36 3.39 7.80
CA TYR A 171 20.24 3.25 6.65
C TYR A 171 21.70 3.33 7.10
N LEU A 172 22.56 2.47 6.54
CA LEU A 172 24.00 2.47 6.75
C LEU A 172 24.75 2.27 5.43
N GLU A 173 25.83 3.01 5.28
CA GLU A 173 26.87 2.71 4.30
C GLU A 173 28.01 1.96 5.01
N VAL A 174 28.43 0.85 4.41
CA VAL A 174 29.50 0.02 4.91
C VAL A 174 30.65 0.09 3.89
N PRO A 175 31.86 0.49 4.29
CA PRO A 175 32.99 0.65 3.38
C PRO A 175 33.58 -0.73 3.00
N PHE A 176 32.80 -1.51 2.25
CA PHE A 176 33.11 -2.86 1.78
C PHE A 176 32.30 -3.12 0.51
N GLY A 177 32.93 -3.02 -0.66
CA GLY A 177 32.25 -3.18 -1.95
C GLY A 177 31.05 -2.24 -2.19
N GLY A 178 31.10 -1.03 -1.61
CA GLY A 178 29.97 -0.09 -1.63
C GLY A 178 28.70 -0.59 -0.91
N ALA A 179 28.85 -1.52 0.04
CA ALA A 179 27.75 -2.15 0.76
C ALA A 179 26.84 -1.12 1.44
N ARG A 180 25.54 -1.38 1.37
CA ARG A 180 24.49 -0.60 2.03
C ARG A 180 23.53 -1.52 2.75
N ALA A 181 23.02 -1.07 3.89
CA ALA A 181 21.98 -1.75 4.64
C ALA A 181 20.84 -0.77 4.92
N MET A 182 19.60 -1.21 4.75
CA MET A 182 18.41 -0.41 5.00
C MET A 182 17.31 -1.22 5.68
N ILE A 183 16.54 -0.56 6.55
CA ILE A 183 15.34 -1.12 7.14
C ILE A 183 14.16 -0.86 6.23
N LEU A 184 13.47 -1.93 5.84
CA LEU A 184 12.21 -1.90 5.11
C LEU A 184 11.07 -2.31 6.04
N PRO A 185 10.16 -1.40 6.41
CA PRO A 185 8.98 -1.76 7.19
C PRO A 185 8.09 -2.74 6.42
N GLY A 186 7.74 -3.86 7.04
CA GLY A 186 6.84 -4.86 6.44
C GLY A 186 5.49 -4.96 7.16
N VAL A 187 4.61 -5.82 6.65
CA VAL A 187 3.30 -6.09 7.27
C VAL A 187 3.46 -6.92 8.55
N GLU A 188 4.33 -7.91 8.52
CA GLU A 188 4.52 -8.88 9.61
C GLU A 188 5.80 -8.60 10.38
N HIS A 189 6.89 -8.40 9.63
CA HIS A 189 8.22 -8.15 10.14
C HIS A 189 8.82 -6.97 9.39
N ASP A 190 9.59 -6.14 10.08
CA ASP A 190 10.56 -5.30 9.39
C ASP A 190 11.60 -6.20 8.74
N ARG A 191 12.26 -5.71 7.70
CA ARG A 191 13.32 -6.47 7.02
C ARG A 191 14.55 -5.59 6.94
N VAL A 192 15.71 -6.19 7.10
CA VAL A 192 16.95 -5.55 6.66
C VAL A 192 17.19 -5.99 5.23
N TYR A 193 17.26 -5.03 4.32
CA TYR A 193 17.74 -5.25 2.96
C TYR A 193 19.17 -4.75 2.89
N LEU A 194 20.07 -5.61 2.44
CA LEU A 194 21.47 -5.28 2.27
C LEU A 194 21.91 -5.61 0.86
N TYR A 195 22.75 -4.78 0.27
CA TYR A 195 23.30 -5.03 -1.06
C TYR A 195 24.70 -4.46 -1.19
N LEU A 196 25.48 -4.97 -2.15
CA LEU A 196 26.77 -4.42 -2.55
C LEU A 196 26.65 -3.76 -3.93
N GLN A 197 27.46 -2.72 -4.16
CA GLN A 197 27.58 -2.10 -5.49
C GLN A 197 28.66 -2.77 -6.34
N SER A 198 29.67 -3.36 -5.70
CA SER A 198 30.69 -4.16 -6.37
C SER A 198 30.08 -5.41 -6.98
N ASP A 199 30.62 -5.80 -8.14
CA ASP A 199 30.14 -6.91 -8.95
C ASP A 199 31.05 -8.14 -8.87
N ASP A 200 30.79 -9.11 -9.75
CA ASP A 200 31.53 -10.35 -9.87
C ASP A 200 32.96 -10.19 -10.43
N ALA A 201 33.36 -8.97 -10.81
CA ALA A 201 34.74 -8.64 -11.14
C ALA A 201 35.60 -8.35 -9.90
N GLU A 202 35.00 -7.95 -8.78
CA GLU A 202 35.71 -7.73 -7.51
C GLU A 202 35.61 -8.96 -6.60
N PHE A 203 34.40 -9.51 -6.47
CA PHE A 203 34.11 -10.64 -5.58
C PHE A 203 33.65 -11.86 -6.38
N ARG A 204 34.02 -13.06 -5.94
CA ARG A 204 33.44 -14.32 -6.42
C ARG A 204 32.26 -14.75 -5.59
N ALA A 205 32.29 -14.41 -4.31
CA ALA A 205 31.23 -14.73 -3.37
C ALA A 205 31.24 -13.75 -2.20
N ILE A 206 30.06 -13.50 -1.65
CA ILE A 206 29.82 -12.72 -0.45
C ILE A 206 29.05 -13.59 0.55
N THR A 207 29.49 -13.59 1.79
CA THR A 207 28.77 -14.16 2.92
C THR A 207 28.34 -13.04 3.85
N LEU A 208 27.03 -12.88 4.02
CA LEU A 208 26.46 -12.07 5.09
C LEU A 208 26.47 -12.88 6.39
N HIS A 209 27.08 -12.34 7.42
CA HIS A 209 26.96 -12.81 8.80
C HIS A 209 26.09 -11.83 9.58
N TYR A 210 25.09 -12.32 10.32
CA TYR A 210 24.25 -11.46 11.15
C TYR A 210 23.84 -12.11 12.46
N GLU A 211 23.64 -11.30 13.50
CA GLU A 211 23.18 -11.75 14.81
C GLU A 211 21.67 -11.51 14.95
N GLN A 212 20.96 -12.57 15.34
CA GLN A 212 19.54 -12.52 15.64
C GLN A 212 19.21 -13.57 16.69
N SER A 213 18.39 -13.18 17.67
CA SER A 213 17.97 -14.06 18.78
C SER A 213 19.15 -14.70 19.55
N GLY A 214 20.27 -13.97 19.71
CA GLY A 214 21.44 -14.41 20.46
C GLY A 214 22.35 -15.38 19.70
N SER A 215 22.09 -15.62 18.40
CA SER A 215 22.89 -16.51 17.56
C SER A 215 23.36 -15.81 16.28
N TRP A 216 24.58 -16.13 15.85
CA TRP A 216 25.09 -15.69 14.54
C TRP A 216 24.60 -16.65 13.45
N ASN A 217 24.10 -16.08 12.37
CA ASN A 217 23.56 -16.75 11.19
C ASN A 217 24.36 -16.31 9.97
N THR A 218 24.33 -17.11 8.90
CA THR A 218 25.04 -16.84 7.66
C THR A 218 24.17 -17.02 6.43
N ILE A 219 24.39 -16.17 5.42
CA ILE A 219 23.82 -16.31 4.07
C ILE A 219 24.97 -16.14 3.09
N TYR A 220 25.23 -17.17 2.28
CA TYR A 220 26.27 -17.17 1.24
C TYR A 220 25.62 -16.92 -0.12
N ASP A 221 26.26 -16.10 -0.94
CA ASP A 221 25.85 -15.79 -2.31
C ASP A 221 27.07 -15.66 -3.23
N ASP A 222 27.12 -16.45 -4.29
CA ASP A 222 28.15 -16.43 -5.33
C ASP A 222 27.62 -16.02 -6.71
N VAL A 223 26.41 -15.46 -6.76
CA VAL A 223 25.78 -14.98 -7.98
C VAL A 223 25.47 -13.50 -7.86
N PHE A 224 26.08 -12.69 -8.72
CA PHE A 224 25.74 -11.27 -8.80
C PHE A 224 24.31 -11.08 -9.36
N PRO A 225 23.50 -10.11 -8.83
CA PRO A 225 23.83 -9.11 -7.81
C PRO A 225 23.80 -9.65 -6.38
N TYR A 226 24.77 -9.22 -5.56
CA TYR A 226 24.87 -9.61 -4.15
C TYR A 226 23.86 -8.85 -3.30
N GLU A 227 22.73 -9.49 -3.02
CA GLU A 227 21.59 -8.91 -2.30
C GLU A 227 21.06 -9.85 -1.22
N PHE A 228 20.76 -9.29 -0.05
CA PHE A 228 20.33 -10.06 1.11
C PHE A 228 19.09 -9.42 1.73
N THR A 229 18.12 -10.25 2.09
CA THR A 229 16.93 -9.81 2.82
C THR A 229 16.74 -10.66 4.06
N VAL A 230 16.84 -10.04 5.24
CA VAL A 230 16.68 -10.71 6.53
C VAL A 230 15.43 -10.18 7.25
N PRO A 231 14.44 -11.02 7.56
CA PRO A 231 13.30 -10.62 8.39
C PRO A 231 13.76 -10.39 9.84
N LEU A 232 13.37 -9.25 10.41
CA LEU A 232 13.68 -8.88 11.78
C LEU A 232 12.65 -9.43 12.77
N ASP A 233 13.15 -10.00 13.86
CA ASP A 233 12.29 -10.36 14.98
C ASP A 233 11.63 -9.12 15.57
N SER A 234 10.33 -9.20 15.84
CA SER A 234 9.54 -8.05 16.33
C SER A 234 10.00 -7.53 17.70
N ALA A 235 10.72 -8.36 18.47
CA ALA A 235 11.30 -8.02 19.77
C ALA A 235 12.75 -7.50 19.68
N SER A 236 13.41 -7.60 18.52
CA SER A 236 14.80 -7.15 18.37
C SER A 236 14.91 -5.64 18.46
N ALA A 237 15.75 -5.17 19.38
CA ALA A 237 16.13 -3.76 19.52
C ALA A 237 17.41 -3.41 18.74
N LYS A 238 18.09 -4.42 18.20
CA LYS A 238 19.39 -4.32 17.54
C LYS A 238 19.48 -5.35 16.41
N PHE A 239 20.16 -4.99 15.33
CA PHE A 239 20.57 -5.91 14.28
C PHE A 239 22.06 -5.67 14.00
N GLN A 240 22.88 -6.71 14.16
CA GLN A 240 24.32 -6.65 13.93
C GLN A 240 24.67 -7.52 12.75
N PHE A 241 25.58 -7.05 11.92
CA PHE A 241 26.02 -7.82 10.76
C PHE A 241 27.44 -7.44 10.34
N TYR A 242 28.06 -8.30 9.53
CA TYR A 242 29.23 -7.99 8.74
C TYR A 242 29.24 -8.85 7.47
N PHE A 243 30.04 -8.44 6.49
CA PHE A 243 30.27 -9.23 5.28
C PHE A 243 31.64 -9.89 5.32
N GLU A 244 31.70 -11.10 4.79
CA GLU A 244 32.93 -11.74 4.35
C GLU A 244 32.88 -11.87 2.83
N GLY A 245 33.89 -11.40 2.12
CA GLY A 245 33.97 -11.47 0.67
C GLY A 245 35.18 -12.27 0.24
N LEU A 246 34.96 -13.21 -0.67
CA LEU A 246 36.02 -13.90 -1.39
C LEU A 246 36.26 -13.16 -2.70
N SER A 247 37.41 -12.51 -2.85
CA SER A 247 37.75 -11.78 -4.07
C SER A 247 38.07 -12.71 -5.25
N VAL A 248 38.08 -12.16 -6.46
CA VAL A 248 38.46 -12.90 -7.69
C VAL A 248 39.89 -13.47 -7.66
N ASP A 249 40.81 -12.83 -6.93
CA ASP A 249 42.17 -13.31 -6.70
C ASP A 249 42.29 -14.30 -5.52
N GLY A 250 41.15 -14.72 -4.94
CA GLY A 250 41.08 -15.76 -3.93
C GLY A 250 41.42 -15.29 -2.51
N LYS A 251 41.46 -13.97 -2.25
CA LYS A 251 41.66 -13.42 -0.91
C LYS A 251 40.33 -13.31 -0.18
N SER A 252 40.30 -13.70 1.09
CA SER A 252 39.16 -13.41 1.96
C SER A 252 39.36 -12.05 2.64
N MET A 253 38.31 -11.24 2.65
CA MET A 253 38.26 -9.93 3.28
C MET A 253 36.99 -9.82 4.11
N ARG A 254 37.08 -9.16 5.28
CA ARG A 254 35.94 -8.96 6.18
C ARG A 254 35.65 -7.47 6.33
N SER A 255 34.37 -7.10 6.27
CA SER A 255 33.93 -5.73 6.59
C SER A 255 34.03 -5.44 8.09
N LYS A 256 33.98 -4.16 8.44
CA LYS A 256 33.61 -3.78 9.83
C LYS A 256 32.17 -4.21 10.12
N GLU A 257 31.86 -4.39 11.40
CA GLU A 257 30.50 -4.67 11.83
C GLU A 257 29.61 -3.44 11.65
N GLY A 258 28.46 -3.65 11.00
CA GLY A 258 27.36 -2.70 10.92
C GLY A 258 26.32 -2.98 12.00
N VAL A 259 25.73 -1.92 12.55
CA VAL A 259 24.73 -2.05 13.62
C VAL A 259 23.57 -1.09 13.39
N LEU A 260 22.37 -1.65 13.25
CA LEU A 260 21.11 -0.92 13.23
C LEU A 260 20.43 -1.08 14.60
N HIS A 261 19.75 -0.03 15.07
CA HIS A 261 19.05 -0.04 16.34
C HIS A 261 17.63 0.47 16.21
N ARG A 262 16.71 -0.06 17.03
CA ARG A 262 15.43 0.62 17.25
C ARG A 262 15.67 1.93 17.98
N ALA A 263 14.98 2.97 17.52
CA ALA A 263 14.93 4.25 18.18
C ALA A 263 14.44 4.07 19.62
N LYS A 264 15.07 4.78 20.55
CA LYS A 264 14.54 4.90 21.91
C LYS A 264 13.33 5.83 21.86
N ASN A 265 12.25 5.44 22.52
CA ASN A 265 11.11 6.32 22.76
C ASN A 265 11.50 7.53 23.61
#